data_AF-A0A7K5CZJ1-F1
#
_entry.id   AF-A0A7K5CZJ1-F1
#
_cell.length_a   1.000
_cell.length_b   1.000
_cell.length_c   1.000
_cell.angle_alpha   90.00
_cell.angle_beta   90.00
_cell.angle_gamma   90.00
#
_symmetry.space_group_name_H-M   'P 1'
#
loop_
_entity.id
_entity.type
_entity.pdbx_description
1 polymer ?
#
loop_
_entity_poly.entity_id
_entity_poly.type
_entity_poly.pdbx_seq_one_letter_code
_entity_poly.pdbx_strand_id
1 'polypeptide(L)'
;SFQKQVCNDIGRRLTVLEDAWAQGKLSAPVRKRMSLLVQELQQQHWDAADEIHRSLMVDHVNEVSQWMVGVKRLIAETRNLPDAARDGSAETELKSETETEPGQEE
;
A
#
# COMPACT_ATOMS: atom_id res chain seq x y z
N SER A 1 -1.31 24.24 -5.21
CA SER A 1 -1.83 23.06 -5.95
C SER A 1 -2.48 22.12 -4.97
N PHE A 2 -3.69 21.64 -5.27
CA PHE A 2 -4.44 20.74 -4.40
C PHE A 2 -3.64 19.50 -3.99
N GLN A 3 -2.87 18.91 -4.92
CA GLN A 3 -1.97 17.79 -4.65
C GLN A 3 -0.91 18.08 -3.58
N LYS A 4 -0.35 19.30 -3.51
CA LYS A 4 0.60 19.67 -2.45
C LYS A 4 -0.06 19.70 -1.07
N GLN A 5 -1.31 20.15 -1.02
CA GLN A 5 -2.09 20.17 0.22
C GLN A 5 -2.49 18.75 0.66
N VAL A 6 -2.84 17.88 -0.29
CA VAL A 6 -3.12 16.46 -0.04
C VAL A 6 -1.87 15.75 0.47
N CYS A 7 -0.73 15.91 -0.18
CA CYS A 7 0.54 15.33 0.26
C CYS A 7 0.93 15.81 1.68
N ASN A 8 0.75 17.10 1.97
CA ASN A 8 1.01 17.65 3.30
C ASN A 8 0.04 17.11 4.37
N ASP A 9 -1.25 16.97 4.05
CA ASP A 9 -2.26 16.39 4.95
C ASP A 9 -1.96 14.91 5.25
N ILE A 10 -1.59 14.14 4.22
CA ILE A 10 -1.18 12.74 4.38
C ILE A 10 0.06 12.66 5.28
N GLY A 11 1.09 13.46 5.00
CA GLY A 11 2.31 13.50 5.81
C GLY A 11 2.02 13.80 7.28
N ARG A 12 1.20 14.82 7.55
CA ARG A 12 0.78 15.15 8.92
C ARG A 12 0.05 13.99 9.60
N ARG A 13 -0.81 13.27 8.88
CA ARG A 13 -1.54 12.11 9.43
C ARG A 13 -0.64 10.90 9.66
N LEU A 14 0.36 10.67 8.81
CA LEU A 14 1.37 9.64 9.04
C LEU A 14 2.21 9.96 10.29
N THR A 15 2.56 11.22 10.53
CA THR A 15 3.22 11.63 11.79
C THR A 15 2.35 11.31 13.00
N VAL A 16 1.03 11.53 12.93
CA VAL A 16 0.10 11.19 14.01
C VAL A 16 0.04 9.68 14.25
N LEU A 17 0.04 8.88 13.19
CA LEU A 17 0.11 7.42 13.28
C LEU A 17 1.41 6.98 13.98
N GLU A 18 2.54 7.54 13.55
CA GLU A 18 3.87 7.22 14.11
C GLU A 18 3.96 7.58 15.60
N ASP A 19 3.44 8.76 15.98
CA ASP A 19 3.33 9.20 17.36
C ASP A 19 2.45 8.27 18.21
N ALA A 20 1.27 7.89 17.71
CA ALA A 20 0.39 6.94 18.38
C ALA A 20 1.04 5.55 18.53
N TRP A 21 1.86 5.15 17.56
CA TRP A 21 2.61 3.90 17.60
C TRP A 21 3.74 3.94 18.62
N ALA A 22 4.56 5.00 18.61
CA ALA A 22 5.66 5.20 19.54
C ALA A 22 5.17 5.33 20.99
N GLN A 23 4.03 5.98 21.20
CA GLN A 23 3.39 6.10 22.52
C GLN A 23 2.70 4.79 22.96
N GLY A 24 2.63 3.77 22.11
CA GLY A 24 1.97 2.51 22.43
C GLY A 24 0.45 2.61 22.57
N LYS A 25 -0.16 3.68 22.05
CA LYS A 25 -1.62 3.88 22.05
C LYS A 25 -2.34 2.93 21.10
N LEU A 26 -1.61 2.27 20.20
CA LEU A 26 -2.13 1.30 19.26
C LEU A 26 -2.17 -0.10 19.88
N SER A 27 -3.39 -0.63 19.94
CA SER A 27 -3.64 -2.01 20.34
C SER A 27 -2.88 -3.01 19.44
N ALA A 28 -2.47 -4.14 20.02
CA ALA A 28 -1.82 -5.23 19.29
C ALA A 28 -2.57 -5.67 18.00
N PRO A 29 -3.92 -5.85 18.00
CA PRO A 29 -4.66 -6.14 16.78
C PRO A 29 -4.56 -5.03 15.73
N VAL A 30 -4.55 -3.76 16.14
CA VAL A 30 -4.45 -2.61 15.23
C VAL A 30 -3.09 -2.59 14.55
N ARG A 31 -2.01 -2.79 15.31
CA ARG A 31 -0.64 -2.86 14.77
C ARG A 31 -0.49 -3.97 13.73
N LYS A 32 -1.00 -5.18 14.02
CA LYS A 32 -0.94 -6.32 13.10
C LYS A 32 -1.71 -6.04 11.80
N ARG A 33 -2.93 -5.50 11.90
CA ARG A 33 -3.74 -5.13 10.73
C ARG A 33 -3.12 -4.00 9.93
N MET A 34 -2.45 -3.06 10.56
CA MET A 34 -1.72 -1.99 9.87
C MET A 34 -0.54 -2.52 9.06
N SER A 35 0.24 -3.46 9.62
CA SER A 35 1.29 -4.12 8.86
C SER A 35 0.74 -4.82 7.60
N LEU A 36 -0.40 -5.51 7.72
CA LEU A 36 -1.09 -6.11 6.58
C LEU A 36 -1.55 -5.06 5.57
N LEU A 37 -2.16 -3.96 6.02
CA LEU A 37 -2.62 -2.88 5.14
C LEU A 37 -1.47 -2.29 4.32
N VAL A 38 -0.30 -2.06 4.94
CA VAL A 38 0.90 -1.56 4.25
C VAL A 38 1.44 -2.58 3.24
N GLN A 39 1.31 -3.87 3.52
CA GLN A 39 1.70 -4.95 2.61
C GLN A 39 0.79 -5.01 1.38
N GLU A 40 -0.53 -4.86 1.56
CA GLU A 40 -1.49 -4.77 0.45
C GLU A 40 -1.27 -3.49 -0.39
N LEU A 41 -0.94 -2.36 0.23
CA LEU A 41 -0.57 -1.14 -0.51
C LEU A 41 0.65 -1.34 -1.42
N GLN A 42 1.68 -2.05 -0.93
CA GLN A 42 2.89 -2.33 -1.72
C GLN A 42 2.59 -3.23 -2.92
N GLN A 43 1.71 -4.21 -2.73
CA GLN A 43 1.22 -5.12 -3.78
C GLN A 43 0.19 -4.47 -4.72
N GLN A 44 -0.16 -3.20 -4.52
CA GLN A 44 -1.24 -2.50 -5.24
C GLN A 44 -2.61 -3.16 -5.11
N HIS A 45 -2.83 -3.93 -4.05
CA HIS A 45 -4.11 -4.56 -3.74
C HIS A 45 -5.01 -3.57 -3.00
N TRP A 46 -5.55 -2.60 -3.75
CA TRP A 46 -6.38 -1.55 -3.18
C TRP A 46 -7.68 -2.08 -2.54
N ASP A 47 -8.28 -3.13 -3.12
CA ASP A 47 -9.50 -3.76 -2.59
C ASP A 47 -9.24 -4.46 -1.24
N ALA A 48 -8.15 -5.20 -1.12
CA ALA A 48 -7.76 -5.85 0.14
C ALA A 48 -7.40 -4.82 1.21
N ALA A 49 -6.70 -3.74 0.83
CA ALA A 49 -6.43 -2.63 1.75
C ALA A 49 -7.73 -1.96 2.24
N ASP A 50 -8.74 -1.80 1.37
CA ASP A 50 -10.04 -1.24 1.75
C ASP A 50 -10.84 -2.17 2.68
N GLU A 51 -10.73 -3.49 2.51
CA GLU A 51 -11.32 -4.47 3.41
C GLU A 51 -10.70 -4.41 4.82
N ILE A 52 -9.37 -4.37 4.91
CA ILE A 52 -8.65 -4.23 6.18
C ILE A 52 -9.03 -2.89 6.84
N HIS A 53 -9.12 -1.82 6.06
CA HIS A 53 -9.60 -0.52 6.49
C HIS A 53 -11.02 -0.59 7.05
N ARG A 54 -11.96 -1.23 6.36
CA ARG A 54 -13.34 -1.43 6.83
C ARG A 54 -13.38 -2.18 8.15
N SER A 55 -12.62 -3.27 8.28
CA SER A 55 -12.52 -4.02 9.53
C SER A 55 -11.95 -3.16 10.67
N LEU A 56 -10.90 -2.38 10.42
CA LEU A 56 -10.32 -1.46 11.40
C LEU A 56 -11.28 -0.34 11.82
N MET A 57 -12.04 0.21 10.88
CA MET A 57 -13.07 1.23 11.14
C MET A 57 -14.29 0.68 11.89
N VAL A 58 -14.53 -0.62 11.90
CA VAL A 58 -15.61 -1.23 12.68
C VAL A 58 -15.13 -1.57 14.09
N ASP A 59 -13.98 -2.23 14.20
CA ASP A 59 -13.50 -2.74 15.49
C ASP A 59 -12.77 -1.67 16.33
N HIS A 60 -12.01 -0.75 15.71
CA HIS A 60 -11.07 0.13 16.39
C HIS A 60 -11.11 1.58 15.86
N VAL A 61 -12.29 2.07 15.49
CA VAL A 61 -12.49 3.41 14.90
C VAL A 61 -11.87 4.54 15.72
N ASN A 62 -11.94 4.46 17.05
CA ASN A 62 -11.43 5.50 17.94
C ASN A 62 -9.90 5.64 17.86
N GLU A 63 -9.19 4.55 17.59
CA GLU A 63 -7.72 4.56 17.49
C GLU A 63 -7.25 4.95 16.08
N VAL A 64 -7.99 4.52 15.05
CA VAL A 64 -7.54 4.66 13.65
C VAL A 64 -8.10 5.88 12.93
N SER A 65 -9.31 6.34 13.25
CA SER A 65 -10.00 7.41 12.49
C SER A 65 -9.20 8.70 12.34
N GLN A 66 -8.35 9.03 13.32
CA GLN A 66 -7.54 10.24 13.35
C GLN A 66 -6.55 10.34 12.17
N TRP A 67 -5.93 9.23 11.77
CA TRP A 67 -4.94 9.17 10.69
C TRP A 67 -5.41 8.34 9.49
N MET A 68 -6.38 7.45 9.67
CA MET A 68 -6.89 6.53 8.64
C MET A 68 -7.48 7.25 7.42
N VAL A 69 -8.13 8.40 7.60
CA VAL A 69 -8.64 9.18 6.46
C VAL A 69 -7.51 9.72 5.56
N GLY A 70 -6.31 9.89 6.12
CA GLY A 70 -5.08 10.22 5.37
C GLY A 70 -4.59 9.04 4.56
N VAL A 71 -4.59 7.85 5.16
CA VAL A 71 -4.24 6.60 4.47
C VAL A 71 -5.21 6.32 3.33
N LYS A 72 -6.52 6.50 3.54
CA LYS A 72 -7.52 6.36 2.47
C LYS A 72 -7.28 7.35 1.31
N ARG A 73 -6.92 8.60 1.62
CA ARG A 73 -6.57 9.60 0.61
C ARG A 73 -5.28 9.25 -0.11
N LEU A 74 -4.28 8.73 0.61
CA LEU A 74 -3.03 8.24 0.02
C LEU A 74 -3.33 7.15 -1.00
N ILE A 75 -4.12 6.12 -0.64
CA ILE A 75 -4.56 5.04 -1.53
C ILE A 75 -5.22 5.59 -2.80
N ALA A 76 -6.16 6.53 -2.65
CA ALA A 76 -6.86 7.13 -3.77
C ALA A 76 -5.93 7.93 -4.69
N GLU A 77 -4.97 8.67 -4.11
CA GLU A 77 -3.98 9.45 -4.87
C GLU A 77 -2.98 8.53 -5.59
N THR A 78 -2.50 7.46 -4.95
CA THR A 78 -1.65 6.44 -5.61
C THR A 78 -2.35 5.66 -6.70
N ARG A 79 -3.67 5.49 -6.61
CA ARG A 79 -4.50 4.91 -7.68
C ARG A 79 -4.73 5.90 -8.84
N ASN A 80 -4.82 7.18 -8.52
CA ASN A 80 -5.10 8.25 -9.50
C ASN A 80 -3.82 8.81 -10.15
N LEU A 81 -2.64 8.50 -9.60
CA LEU A 81 -1.35 8.81 -10.20
C LEU A 81 -1.25 8.06 -11.55
N PRO A 82 -1.06 8.76 -12.68
CA PRO A 82 -0.86 8.11 -13.96
C PRO A 82 0.38 7.21 -13.88
N ASP A 83 0.25 6.00 -14.40
CA ASP A 83 1.22 4.88 -14.42
C ASP A 83 2.62 5.25 -14.99
N ALA A 84 2.78 6.47 -15.52
CA ALA A 84 4.00 6.98 -16.16
C ALA A 84 5.23 7.16 -15.22
N ALA A 85 5.10 6.85 -13.93
CA ALA A 85 6.22 6.88 -12.98
C ALA A 85 6.60 5.47 -12.45
N ARG A 86 6.11 4.41 -13.08
CA ARG A 86 6.28 3.02 -12.60
C ARG A 86 6.95 2.09 -13.63
N ASP A 87 7.73 2.65 -14.54
CA ASP A 87 8.66 1.86 -15.37
C ASP A 87 9.94 1.61 -14.56
N GLY A 88 10.04 0.41 -13.98
CA GLY A 88 11.23 0.00 -13.23
C GLY A 88 10.97 -1.07 -12.18
N SER A 89 10.41 -2.22 -12.55
CA SER A 89 10.94 -3.53 -12.16
C SER A 89 10.01 -4.68 -12.54
N ALA A 90 10.59 -5.59 -13.32
CA ALA A 90 10.25 -7.00 -13.47
C ALA A 90 8.96 -7.32 -14.25
N GLU A 91 9.11 -7.21 -15.56
CA GLU A 91 8.68 -8.27 -16.47
C GLU A 91 9.22 -9.62 -15.96
N THR A 92 8.43 -10.34 -15.17
CA THR A 92 8.53 -11.81 -15.11
C THR A 92 7.61 -12.36 -16.18
N GLU A 93 8.03 -12.20 -17.44
CA GLU A 93 7.53 -13.01 -18.53
C GLU A 93 7.89 -14.47 -18.24
N LEU A 94 6.86 -15.23 -17.91
CA LEU A 94 6.85 -16.68 -17.95
C LEU A 94 7.19 -17.12 -19.39
N LYS A 95 8.43 -17.56 -19.62
CA LYS A 95 8.79 -18.30 -20.84
C LYS A 95 9.86 -19.34 -20.56
N SER A 96 9.43 -20.45 -19.93
CA SER A 96 10.18 -21.70 -19.93
C SER A 96 9.90 -22.41 -21.26
N GLU A 97 10.45 -21.91 -22.35
CA GLU A 97 10.57 -22.66 -23.60
C GLU A 97 12.03 -22.57 -24.04
N THR A 98 12.80 -23.58 -23.65
CA THR A 98 14.16 -23.80 -24.15
C THR A 98 14.07 -24.90 -25.20
N GLU A 99 13.54 -24.55 -26.36
CA GLU A 99 13.88 -25.22 -27.61
C GLU A 99 14.96 -24.38 -28.28
N THR A 100 16.16 -24.95 -28.42
CA THR A 100 17.31 -24.53 -29.24
C THR A 100 18.40 -25.57 -28.96
N GLU A 101 19.10 -26.18 -29.91
CA GLU A 101 19.32 -25.92 -31.33
C GLU A 101 19.99 -27.22 -31.93
N PRO A 102 20.60 -27.24 -33.12
CA PRO A 102 20.57 -28.31 -34.09
C PRO A 102 21.85 -29.17 -34.04
N GLY A 103 21.88 -30.24 -34.82
CA GLY A 103 23.11 -31.02 -35.03
C GLY A 103 23.08 -31.63 -36.42
N GLN A 104 23.70 -30.93 -37.37
CA GLN A 104 24.24 -31.55 -38.58
C GLN A 104 25.55 -32.31 -38.24
N GLU A 105 25.98 -33.18 -39.17
CA GLU A 105 27.16 -34.08 -39.19
C GLU A 105 26.80 -35.52 -38.78
N GLU A 106 26.91 -36.57 -39.61
CA GLU A 106 27.57 -36.84 -40.92
C GLU A 106 26.67 -37.67 -41.86
#